data_AF-A0A9W9XIH8-F1
#
_entry.id   AF-A0A9W9XIH8-F1
#
_cell.length_a   1.000
_cell.length_b   1.000
_cell.length_c   1.000
_cell.angle_alpha   90.00
_cell.angle_beta   90.00
_cell.angle_gamma   90.00
#
_symmetry.space_group_name_H-M   'P 1'
#
loop_
_entity.id
_entity.type
_entity.pdbx_description
1 polymer ?
#
loop_
_entity_poly.entity_id
_entity_poly.type
_entity_poly.pdbx_seq_one_letter_code
_entity_poly.pdbx_strand_id
1 'polypeptide(L)'
;MSSFLGTITFLIALIISINLTSAAHAGFHVQFPWMTRGPNPKTRPDIDWYNPFCGEIVHNPQRYSRSSRSFLSFSGHPGDLVTALYTRHRVPRKRDDFPYIILHDVPIQPSGQLCVNVTIPFQTKVDEMGVIYFEARDPKTGNVEHYVSCL
;
A
#
# COMPACT_ATOMS: atom_id res chain seq x y z
N MET A 1 25.37 -3.42 53.00
CA MET A 1 24.37 -4.22 52.24
C MET A 1 23.32 -3.35 51.53
N SER A 2 23.64 -2.10 51.13
CA SER A 2 22.66 -1.18 50.51
C SER A 2 22.95 -0.81 49.04
N SER A 3 24.04 -1.30 48.45
CA SER A 3 24.40 -0.95 47.07
C SER A 3 23.80 -1.87 46.01
N PHE A 4 23.45 -3.11 46.35
CA PHE A 4 22.88 -4.07 45.39
C PHE A 4 21.41 -3.83 45.05
N LEU A 5 20.63 -3.26 45.98
CA LEU A 5 19.21 -2.96 45.75
C LEU A 5 19.01 -1.76 44.80
N GLY A 6 19.92 -0.78 44.79
CA GLY A 6 19.84 0.39 43.91
C GLY A 6 20.14 0.08 42.43
N THR A 7 20.99 -0.91 42.17
CA THR A 7 21.32 -1.33 40.79
C THR A 7 20.17 -2.11 40.14
N ILE A 8 19.42 -2.88 40.92
CA ILE A 8 18.28 -3.67 40.42
C ILE A 8 17.12 -2.75 40.02
N THR A 9 16.82 -1.71 40.80
CA THR A 9 15.78 -0.73 40.44
C THR A 9 16.13 0.10 39.22
N PHE A 10 17.42 0.43 39.01
CA PHE A 10 17.87 1.13 37.80
C PHE A 10 17.74 0.29 36.53
N LEU A 11 18.06 -1.01 36.61
CA LEU A 11 17.90 -1.97 35.51
C LEU A 11 16.42 -2.20 35.16
N ILE A 12 15.53 -2.30 36.16
CA ILE A 12 14.09 -2.43 35.94
C ILE A 12 13.51 -1.17 35.29
N ALA A 13 13.96 0.02 35.72
CA ALA A 13 13.55 1.28 35.08
C ALA A 13 14.03 1.37 33.63
N LEU A 14 15.23 0.86 33.30
CA LEU A 14 15.74 0.82 31.93
C LEU A 14 14.93 -0.14 31.04
N ILE A 15 14.47 -1.28 31.58
CA ILE A 15 13.64 -2.26 30.86
C ILE A 15 12.22 -1.71 30.59
N ILE A 16 11.68 -0.88 31.48
CA ILE A 16 10.37 -0.23 31.29
C ILE A 16 10.47 0.99 30.36
N SER A 17 11.65 1.60 30.24
CA SER A 17 11.91 2.77 29.39
C SER A 17 12.21 2.42 27.93
N ILE A 18 12.24 1.12 27.59
CA ILE A 18 12.14 0.70 26.20
C ILE A 18 10.68 0.96 25.82
N ASN A 19 10.38 2.20 25.44
CA ASN A 19 9.28 2.46 24.54
C ASN A 19 9.48 1.45 23.41
N LEU A 20 8.68 0.39 23.39
CA LEU A 20 8.40 -0.29 22.15
C LEU A 20 7.90 0.83 21.25
N THR A 21 8.79 1.37 20.45
CA THR A 21 8.41 2.04 19.20
C THR A 21 7.53 1.03 18.52
N SER A 22 6.21 1.15 18.74
CA SER A 22 5.18 0.57 17.90
C SER A 22 5.67 0.90 16.51
N ALA A 23 6.09 -0.13 15.78
CA ALA A 23 6.71 0.05 14.48
C ALA A 23 5.84 1.04 13.70
N ALA A 24 6.45 2.08 13.14
CA ALA A 24 5.76 3.08 12.35
C ALA A 24 4.92 2.35 11.29
N HIS A 25 3.60 2.28 11.46
CA HIS A 25 2.77 1.45 10.60
C HIS A 25 2.38 2.24 9.35
N ALA A 26 2.53 1.55 8.23
CA ALA A 26 2.08 1.82 6.87
C ALA A 26 2.83 0.75 6.06
N GLY A 27 2.55 -0.51 6.38
CA GLY A 27 3.23 -1.69 5.85
C GLY A 27 2.18 -2.64 5.32
N PHE A 28 2.04 -2.79 4.00
CA PHE A 28 1.06 -3.69 3.41
C PHE A 28 1.53 -4.33 2.11
N HIS A 29 0.90 -5.46 1.77
CA HIS A 29 1.16 -6.20 0.55
C HIS A 29 -0.15 -6.48 -0.16
N VAL A 30 -0.19 -6.18 -1.46
CA VAL A 30 -1.32 -6.49 -2.33
C VAL A 30 -1.22 -7.96 -2.74
N GLN A 31 -2.12 -8.79 -2.23
CA GLN A 31 -2.21 -10.19 -2.63
C GLN A 31 -2.98 -10.36 -3.93
N PHE A 32 -3.98 -9.54 -4.20
CA PHE A 32 -4.68 -9.57 -5.49
C PHE A 32 -5.25 -8.19 -5.82
N PRO A 33 -5.06 -7.67 -7.05
CA PRO A 33 -4.32 -8.26 -8.19
C PRO A 33 -2.81 -8.39 -7.95
N TRP A 34 -2.18 -9.47 -8.45
CA TRP A 34 -0.76 -9.77 -8.20
C TRP A 34 0.21 -8.91 -9.02
N MET A 35 -0.28 -8.22 -10.05
CA MET A 35 0.58 -7.56 -11.01
C MET A 35 0.93 -6.14 -10.61
N THR A 36 1.87 -6.03 -9.67
CA THR A 36 2.49 -4.76 -9.31
C THR A 36 3.37 -4.26 -10.45
N ARG A 37 3.50 -2.93 -10.56
CA ARG A 37 4.49 -2.32 -11.45
C ARG A 37 5.90 -2.73 -11.03
N GLY A 38 6.80 -2.78 -12.00
CA GLY A 38 8.20 -3.10 -11.75
C GLY A 38 8.88 -2.01 -10.92
N PRO A 39 10.01 -2.33 -10.25
CA PRO A 39 10.84 -1.31 -9.62
C PRO A 39 11.24 -0.25 -10.66
N ASN A 40 11.58 0.95 -10.18
CA ASN A 40 12.09 1.98 -11.07
C ASN A 40 13.29 1.46 -11.89
N PRO A 41 13.38 1.83 -13.19
CA PRO A 41 14.52 1.45 -14.00
C PRO A 41 15.80 1.95 -13.33
N LYS A 42 16.87 1.16 -13.40
CA LYS A 42 18.20 1.66 -13.04
C LYS A 42 18.51 2.83 -13.97
N THR A 43 18.56 4.04 -13.42
CA THR A 43 18.92 5.23 -14.18
C THR A 43 20.33 5.04 -14.74
N ARG A 44 20.49 5.28 -16.06
CA ARG A 44 21.81 5.50 -16.63
C ARG A 44 22.29 6.88 -16.16
N PRO A 45 23.58 7.09 -15.87
CA PRO A 45 24.09 8.36 -15.36
C PRO A 45 23.81 9.57 -16.26
N ASP A 46 23.44 9.38 -17.54
CA ASP A 46 23.07 10.46 -18.45
C ASP A 46 21.55 10.73 -18.54
N ILE A 47 20.72 9.94 -17.82
CA ILE A 47 19.25 10.08 -17.74
C ILE A 47 18.88 10.15 -16.26
N ASP A 48 19.28 11.23 -15.60
CA ASP A 48 19.13 11.43 -14.15
C ASP A 48 17.69 11.70 -13.68
N TRP A 49 16.71 11.76 -14.59
CA TRP A 49 15.39 12.32 -14.28
C TRP A 49 14.20 11.38 -14.45
N TYR A 50 14.40 10.12 -14.87
CA TYR A 50 13.28 9.21 -15.06
C TYR A 50 12.98 8.38 -13.79
N ASN A 51 12.18 8.94 -12.89
CA ASN A 51 11.61 8.25 -11.73
C ASN A 51 10.06 8.24 -11.83
N PRO A 52 9.46 7.25 -12.51
CA PRO A 52 8.02 7.20 -12.68
C PRO A 52 7.32 6.96 -11.34
N PHE A 53 6.28 7.75 -11.03
CA PHE A 53 5.48 7.63 -9.80
C PHE A 53 5.00 6.20 -9.52
N CYS A 54 4.71 5.45 -10.57
CA CYS A 54 4.24 4.07 -10.45
C CYS A 54 5.30 3.01 -10.75
N GLY A 55 6.57 3.34 -10.98
CA GLY A 55 7.54 2.35 -11.45
C GLY A 55 7.40 2.02 -12.94
N GLU A 56 8.11 0.96 -13.36
CA GLU A 56 8.14 0.52 -14.76
C GLU A 56 6.78 0.03 -15.25
N ILE A 57 6.45 0.37 -16.50
CA ILE A 57 5.20 -0.06 -17.15
C ILE A 57 5.31 -1.56 -17.44
N VAL A 58 4.38 -2.35 -16.91
CA VAL A 58 4.31 -3.78 -17.23
C VAL A 58 3.75 -3.98 -18.64
N HIS A 59 4.44 -4.79 -19.45
CA HIS A 59 4.09 -5.02 -20.85
C HIS A 59 2.91 -5.99 -21.07
N ASN A 60 2.56 -6.80 -20.07
CA ASN A 60 1.45 -7.76 -20.17
C ASN A 60 0.52 -7.63 -18.94
N PRO A 61 -0.38 -6.62 -18.91
CA PRO A 61 -1.28 -6.32 -17.77
C PRO A 61 -2.12 -7.53 -17.34
N GLN A 62 -2.50 -7.57 -16.06
CA GLN A 62 -3.47 -8.55 -15.60
C GLN A 62 -4.87 -8.14 -16.07
N ARG A 63 -5.54 -9.00 -16.85
CA ARG A 63 -6.93 -8.75 -17.23
C ARG A 63 -7.83 -8.65 -16.00
N TYR A 64 -8.60 -7.57 -15.94
CA TYR A 64 -9.64 -7.37 -14.93
C TYR A 64 -11.02 -7.41 -15.56
N SER A 65 -11.97 -8.07 -14.90
CA SER A 65 -13.33 -8.16 -15.42
C SER A 65 -14.06 -6.82 -15.30
N ARG A 66 -14.63 -6.35 -16.41
CA ARG A 66 -15.37 -5.09 -16.49
C ARG A 66 -16.71 -5.12 -15.75
N SER A 67 -17.42 -6.24 -15.84
CA SER A 67 -18.85 -6.31 -15.50
C SER A 67 -19.19 -7.43 -14.54
N SER A 68 -18.20 -8.16 -14.03
CA SER A 68 -18.40 -9.11 -12.95
C SER A 68 -17.77 -8.59 -11.66
N ARG A 69 -18.34 -9.02 -10.53
CA ARG A 69 -17.68 -8.85 -9.24
C ARG A 69 -16.31 -9.51 -9.31
N SER A 70 -15.31 -8.78 -8.87
CA SER A 70 -13.97 -9.27 -8.59
C SER A 70 -13.70 -9.01 -7.11
N PHE A 71 -12.49 -9.29 -6.65
CA PHE A 71 -12.08 -8.98 -5.28
C PHE A 71 -10.76 -8.23 -5.28
N LEU A 72 -10.45 -7.60 -4.15
CA LEU A 72 -9.13 -7.11 -3.81
C LEU A 72 -8.71 -7.80 -2.52
N SER A 73 -7.46 -8.26 -2.46
CA SER A 73 -6.91 -8.92 -1.28
C SER A 73 -5.62 -8.25 -0.84
N PHE A 74 -5.51 -7.96 0.45
CA PHE A 74 -4.39 -7.28 1.06
C PHE A 74 -4.00 -7.99 2.36
N SER A 75 -2.71 -7.92 2.68
CA SER A 75 -2.21 -8.23 4.02
C SER A 75 -1.41 -7.06 4.56
N GLY A 76 -1.60 -6.70 5.82
CA GLY A 76 -0.90 -5.57 6.44
C GLY A 76 -1.20 -5.48 7.92
N HIS A 77 -0.90 -4.33 8.52
CA HIS A 77 -1.13 -4.13 9.95
C HIS A 77 -2.64 -3.99 10.27
N PRO A 78 -3.16 -4.70 11.29
CA PRO A 78 -4.54 -4.52 11.71
C PRO A 78 -4.91 -3.07 12.04
N GLY A 79 -6.02 -2.60 11.49
CA GLY A 79 -6.52 -1.24 11.70
C GLY A 79 -5.94 -0.18 10.76
N ASP A 80 -4.88 -0.46 9.98
CA ASP A 80 -4.46 0.41 8.89
C ASP A 80 -5.61 0.54 7.87
N LEU A 81 -5.76 1.74 7.31
CA LEU A 81 -6.83 2.08 6.39
C LEU A 81 -6.37 1.93 4.96
N VAL A 82 -7.04 1.08 4.19
CA VAL A 82 -6.72 0.84 2.77
C VAL A 82 -7.64 1.63 1.86
N THR A 83 -7.04 2.35 0.92
CA THR A 83 -7.72 3.05 -0.17
C THR A 83 -7.23 2.51 -1.51
N ALA A 84 -8.16 2.31 -2.45
CA ALA A 84 -7.87 1.84 -3.79
C ALA A 84 -8.49 2.79 -4.82
N LEU A 85 -7.66 3.35 -5.70
CA LEU A 85 -8.02 4.32 -6.72
C LEU A 85 -7.66 3.78 -8.11
N TYR A 86 -8.34 4.27 -9.14
CA TYR A 86 -8.13 3.84 -10.51
C TYR A 86 -8.00 5.02 -11.47
N THR A 87 -7.18 4.82 -12.50
CA THR A 87 -7.10 5.69 -13.67
C THR A 87 -7.04 4.88 -14.95
N ARG A 88 -7.54 5.47 -16.03
CA ARG A 88 -7.39 4.95 -17.40
C ARG A 88 -6.06 5.40 -18.03
N HIS A 89 -5.36 6.33 -17.39
CA HIS A 89 -4.07 6.81 -17.88
C HIS A 89 -2.98 5.79 -17.58
N ARG A 90 -2.29 5.32 -18.62
CA ARG A 90 -1.22 4.32 -18.46
C ARG A 90 0.01 4.85 -17.74
N VAL A 91 0.19 6.17 -17.60
CA VAL A 91 1.37 6.77 -16.97
C VAL A 91 0.94 7.90 -16.03
N PRO A 92 0.28 7.58 -14.91
CA PRO A 92 -0.04 8.59 -13.91
C PRO A 92 1.25 9.07 -13.23
N ARG A 93 1.29 10.34 -12.89
CA ARG A 93 2.44 11.05 -12.33
C ARG A 93 2.29 11.37 -10.86
N LYS A 94 1.06 11.33 -10.35
CA LYS A 94 0.72 11.59 -8.96
C LYS A 94 -0.57 10.87 -8.56
N ARG A 95 -0.82 10.77 -7.25
CA ARG A 95 -2.05 10.22 -6.68
C ARG A 95 -3.32 10.89 -7.23
N ASP A 96 -3.31 12.20 -7.46
CA ASP A 96 -4.49 12.92 -7.99
C ASP A 96 -4.88 12.51 -9.42
N ASP A 97 -3.99 11.85 -10.15
CA ASP A 97 -4.28 11.37 -11.51
C ASP A 97 -5.19 10.13 -11.51
N PHE A 98 -5.63 9.67 -10.33
CA PHE A 98 -6.54 8.57 -10.11
C PHE A 98 -7.93 9.07 -9.65
N PRO A 99 -8.79 9.50 -10.60
CA PRO A 99 -10.07 10.14 -10.27
C PRO A 99 -11.15 9.16 -9.79
N TYR A 100 -10.97 7.85 -10.00
CA TYR A 100 -11.99 6.88 -9.71
C TYR A 100 -11.69 6.13 -8.41
N ILE A 101 -12.59 6.22 -7.43
CA ILE A 101 -12.45 5.52 -6.16
C ILE A 101 -13.08 4.14 -6.27
N ILE A 102 -12.31 3.08 -5.98
CA ILE A 102 -12.81 1.70 -5.88
C ILE A 102 -13.11 1.37 -4.41
N LEU A 103 -12.22 1.77 -3.50
CA LEU A 103 -12.29 1.53 -2.06
C LEU A 103 -11.76 2.76 -1.34
N HIS A 104 -12.36 3.15 -0.21
CA HIS A 104 -11.90 4.31 0.56
C HIS A 104 -11.85 3.99 2.05
N ASP A 105 -10.66 4.11 2.62
CA ASP A 105 -10.36 4.01 4.05
C ASP A 105 -10.98 2.79 4.73
N VAL A 106 -10.83 1.61 4.13
CA VAL A 106 -11.35 0.37 4.71
C VAL A 106 -10.30 -0.27 5.61
N PRO A 107 -10.62 -0.54 6.89
CA PRO A 107 -9.65 -1.04 7.85
C PRO A 107 -9.25 -2.49 7.56
N ILE A 108 -7.96 -2.78 7.69
CA ILE A 108 -7.46 -4.16 7.72
C ILE A 108 -7.98 -4.85 8.99
N GLN A 109 -8.46 -6.08 8.83
CA GLN A 109 -9.04 -6.83 9.96
C GLN A 109 -7.98 -7.20 11.02
N PRO A 110 -8.40 -7.55 12.25
CA PRO A 110 -7.50 -8.06 13.29
C PRO A 110 -6.59 -9.22 12.86
N SER A 111 -7.01 -10.02 11.88
CA SER A 111 -6.22 -11.10 11.28
C SER A 111 -5.03 -10.62 10.44
N GLY A 112 -4.93 -9.32 10.17
CA GLY A 112 -3.96 -8.73 9.25
C GLY A 112 -4.32 -8.91 7.77
N GLN A 113 -5.54 -9.35 7.47
CA GLN A 113 -6.02 -9.57 6.11
C GLN A 113 -7.20 -8.65 5.79
N LEU A 114 -7.29 -8.21 4.54
CA LEU A 114 -8.45 -7.50 4.00
C LEU A 114 -8.79 -8.12 2.64
N CYS A 115 -9.93 -8.79 2.54
CA CYS A 115 -10.46 -9.30 1.29
C CYS A 115 -11.86 -8.72 1.07
N VAL A 116 -12.01 -7.92 0.01
CA VAL A 116 -13.26 -7.22 -0.30
C VAL A 116 -13.68 -7.48 -1.72
N ASN A 117 -14.96 -7.77 -1.91
CA ASN A 117 -15.54 -7.84 -3.25
C ASN A 117 -15.72 -6.43 -3.78
N VAL A 118 -15.20 -6.17 -4.97
CA VAL A 118 -15.34 -4.88 -5.64
C VAL A 118 -15.96 -5.09 -7.02
N THR A 119 -16.76 -4.12 -7.42
CA THR A 119 -17.17 -3.97 -8.81
C THR A 119 -16.61 -2.63 -9.26
N ILE A 120 -15.96 -2.59 -10.42
CA ILE A 120 -15.51 -1.33 -10.99
C ILE A 120 -16.74 -0.42 -11.16
N PRO A 121 -16.87 0.70 -10.41
CA PRO A 121 -18.11 1.45 -10.35
C PRO A 121 -18.32 2.39 -11.55
N PHE A 122 -17.45 2.33 -12.55
CA PHE A 122 -17.45 3.21 -13.71
C PHE A 122 -17.41 2.40 -15.00
N GLN A 123 -17.92 2.99 -16.08
CA GLN A 123 -17.92 2.35 -17.39
C GLN A 123 -16.50 2.21 -17.92
N THR A 124 -16.10 1.04 -18.39
CA THR A 124 -14.82 0.83 -19.10
C THR A 124 -15.05 0.32 -20.53
N LYS A 125 -14.03 0.44 -21.38
CA LYS A 125 -14.06 -0.12 -22.74
C LYS A 125 -13.44 -1.52 -22.75
N VAL A 126 -13.79 -2.31 -23.76
CA VAL A 126 -13.11 -3.61 -24.00
C VAL A 126 -11.64 -3.32 -24.31
N ASP A 127 -10.74 -4.10 -23.70
CA ASP A 127 -9.28 -3.93 -23.78
C ASP A 127 -8.78 -2.54 -23.35
N GLU A 128 -9.55 -1.84 -22.52
CA GLU A 128 -9.09 -0.62 -21.88
C GLU A 128 -8.01 -0.94 -20.84
N MET A 129 -6.88 -0.26 -20.98
CA MET A 129 -5.79 -0.37 -20.03
C MET A 129 -6.02 0.57 -18.86
N GLY A 130 -5.73 0.07 -17.66
CA GLY A 130 -5.90 0.82 -16.44
C GLY A 130 -4.76 0.65 -15.47
N VAL A 131 -4.76 1.49 -14.46
CA VAL A 131 -3.81 1.42 -13.35
C VAL A 131 -4.60 1.56 -12.06
N ILE A 132 -4.41 0.61 -11.14
CA ILE A 132 -4.92 0.72 -9.77
C ILE A 132 -3.79 1.20 -8.88
N TYR A 133 -4.05 2.24 -8.12
CA TYR A 133 -3.22 2.70 -7.02
C TYR A 133 -3.84 2.23 -5.71
N PHE A 134 -3.02 1.64 -4.85
CA PHE A 134 -3.37 1.22 -3.50
C PHE A 134 -2.56 2.04 -2.52
N GLU A 135 -3.18 2.48 -1.43
CA GLU A 135 -2.46 3.05 -0.29
C GLU A 135 -2.98 2.46 1.00
N ALA A 136 -2.07 2.21 1.94
CA ALA A 136 -2.38 1.92 3.33
C ALA A 136 -1.92 3.09 4.18
N ARG A 137 -2.80 3.57 5.04
CA ARG A 137 -2.55 4.69 5.95
C ARG A 137 -2.72 4.24 7.39
N ASP A 138 -1.71 4.49 8.23
CA ASP A 138 -1.86 4.33 9.68
C ASP A 138 -2.69 5.50 10.22
N PRO A 139 -3.87 5.24 10.81
CA PRO A 139 -4.74 6.29 11.31
C PRO A 139 -4.17 7.05 12.51
N LYS A 140 -3.18 6.52 13.22
CA LYS A 140 -2.56 7.15 14.40
C LYS A 140 -1.45 8.11 14.02
N THR A 141 -0.60 7.72 13.07
CA THR A 141 0.59 8.50 12.69
C THR A 141 0.39 9.29 11.40
N GLY A 142 -0.55 8.88 10.55
CA GLY A 142 -0.76 9.45 9.22
C GLY A 142 0.28 8.99 8.18
N ASN A 143 1.16 8.05 8.54
CA ASN A 143 2.10 7.45 7.58
C ASN A 143 1.33 6.74 6.46
N VAL A 144 1.87 6.83 5.24
CA VAL A 144 1.27 6.22 4.04
C VAL A 144 2.32 5.42 3.30
N GLU A 145 1.95 4.20 2.94
CA GLU A 145 2.65 3.39 1.95
C GLU A 145 1.72 3.16 0.77
N HIS A 146 2.29 3.04 -0.43
CA HIS A 146 1.51 2.86 -1.64
C HIS A 146 2.10 1.77 -2.55
N TYR A 147 1.20 1.15 -3.30
CA TYR A 147 1.50 0.16 -4.33
C TYR A 147 0.69 0.46 -5.59
N VAL A 148 1.22 0.10 -6.74
CA VAL A 148 0.54 0.32 -8.02
C VAL A 148 0.51 -0.95 -8.84
N SER A 149 -0.65 -1.26 -9.43
CA SER A 149 -0.88 -2.41 -10.30
C SER A 149 -1.40 -1.99 -11.68
N CYS A 150 -0.98 -2.70 -12.72
CA CYS A 150 -1.48 -2.50 -14.09
C CYS A 150 -2.57 -3.52 -14.43
N LEU A 151 -3.69 -3.02 -14.95
CA LEU A 151 -4.83 -3.80 -15.43
C LEU A 151 -5.05 -3.66 -16.95
#